data_AF-A0AA91QTV4-F1
#
_entry.id   AF-A0AA91QTV4-F1
#
_cell.length_a   1.000
_cell.length_b   1.000
_cell.length_c   1.000
_cell.angle_alpha   90.00
_cell.angle_beta   90.00
_cell.angle_gamma   90.00
#
_symmetry.space_group_name_H-M   'P 1'
#
loop_
_entity.id
_entity.type
_entity.pdbx_description
1 polymer ?
#
loop_
_entity_poly.entity_id
_entity_poly.type
_entity_poly.pdbx_seq_one_letter_code
_entity_poly.pdbx_strand_id
1 'polypeptide(L)'
;MEVAVDCWRMVRRNKLIGQWAAQKLGLVGESARTYSNDLARGTFDIERNDVLAIILRDFDAAGVVQSKDQIRSVMTQSWLNAGSKTDGADASDAALVQIARKLM
;
A
#
# COMPACT_ATOMS: atom_id res chain seq x y z
N MET A 1 0.58 -7.78 25.78
CA MET A 1 -0.53 -7.70 24.82
C MET A 1 -0.40 -6.36 24.08
N GLU A 2 0.67 -6.20 23.31
CA GLU A 2 1.04 -4.94 22.63
C GLU A 2 1.61 -5.26 21.24
N VAL A 3 2.44 -6.32 21.18
CA VAL A 3 2.95 -6.97 19.95
C VAL A 3 1.90 -7.33 18.88
N ALA A 4 0.64 -7.60 19.27
CA ALA A 4 -0.41 -7.93 18.30
C ALA A 4 -0.93 -6.69 17.56
N VAL A 5 -1.01 -5.53 18.23
CA VAL A 5 -1.53 -4.28 17.64
C VAL A 5 -0.54 -3.74 16.61
N ASP A 6 0.76 -3.85 16.90
CA ASP A 6 1.83 -3.46 15.98
C ASP A 6 1.84 -4.29 14.71
N CYS A 7 1.58 -5.61 14.82
CA CYS A 7 1.51 -6.51 13.67
C CYS A 7 0.37 -6.10 12.71
N TRP A 8 -0.83 -5.82 13.23
CA TRP A 8 -1.95 -5.36 12.40
C TRP A 8 -1.70 -4.01 11.75
N ARG A 9 -0.99 -3.11 12.44
CA ARG A 9 -0.56 -1.82 11.86
C ARG A 9 0.46 -2.02 10.74
N MET A 10 1.39 -2.96 10.89
CA MET A 10 2.36 -3.34 9.86
C MET A 10 1.69 -3.93 8.61
N VAL A 11 0.66 -4.77 8.77
CA VAL A 11 -0.13 -5.31 7.64
C VAL A 11 -0.76 -4.18 6.82
N ARG A 12 -1.38 -3.20 7.49
CA ARG A 12 -1.98 -2.03 6.81
C ARG A 12 -0.92 -1.18 6.11
N ARG A 13 0.20 -0.91 6.79
CA ARG A 13 1.35 -0.20 6.20
C ARG A 13 1.83 -0.90 4.93
N ASN A 14 2.07 -2.21 5.01
CA ASN A 14 2.58 -3.01 3.89
C ASN A 14 1.62 -3.04 2.71
N LYS A 15 0.30 -3.07 2.98
CA LYS A 15 -0.72 -2.96 1.94
C LYS A 15 -0.65 -1.62 1.20
N LEU A 16 -0.54 -0.49 1.93
CA LEU A 16 -0.41 0.84 1.34
C LEU A 16 0.86 0.98 0.50
N ILE A 17 1.99 0.49 1.01
CA ILE A 17 3.25 0.46 0.26
C ILE A 17 3.09 -0.38 -1.01
N GLY A 18 2.44 -1.54 -0.91
CA GLY A 18 2.19 -2.41 -2.05
C GLY A 18 1.30 -1.79 -3.12
N GLN A 19 0.29 -1.01 -2.74
CA GLN A 19 -0.53 -0.27 -3.70
C GLN A 19 0.30 0.78 -4.46
N TRP A 20 1.16 1.50 -3.76
CA TRP A 20 2.09 2.45 -4.38
C TRP A 20 3.08 1.76 -5.33
N ALA A 21 3.70 0.67 -4.88
CA ALA A 21 4.66 -0.08 -5.68
C ALA A 21 4.00 -0.71 -6.92
N ALA A 22 2.79 -1.24 -6.79
CA ALA A 22 2.00 -1.75 -7.91
C ALA A 22 1.77 -0.68 -8.99
N GLN A 23 1.43 0.55 -8.61
CA GLN A 23 1.29 1.65 -9.56
C GLN A 23 2.59 1.96 -10.29
N LYS A 24 3.73 1.92 -9.59
CA LYS A 24 5.06 2.14 -10.19
C LYS A 24 5.47 1.01 -11.14
N LEU A 25 5.06 -0.22 -10.84
CA LEU A 25 5.23 -1.39 -11.70
C LEU A 25 4.25 -1.42 -12.89
N GLY A 26 3.33 -0.45 -13.01
CA GLY A 26 2.30 -0.44 -14.05
C GLY A 26 1.23 -1.51 -13.87
N LEU A 27 1.12 -2.11 -12.68
CA LEU A 27 0.06 -3.06 -12.35
C LEU A 27 -1.26 -2.32 -12.13
N VAL A 28 -2.35 -2.86 -12.66
CA VAL A 28 -3.70 -2.30 -12.53
C VAL A 28 -4.72 -3.37 -12.15
N GLY A 29 -5.88 -2.95 -11.65
CA GLY A 29 -7.00 -3.83 -11.32
C GLY A 29 -6.59 -4.95 -10.36
N GLU A 30 -6.89 -6.19 -10.73
CA GLU A 30 -6.62 -7.36 -9.88
C GLU A 30 -5.13 -7.56 -9.61
N SER A 31 -4.25 -7.35 -10.59
CA SER A 31 -2.80 -7.53 -10.40
C SER A 31 -2.24 -6.60 -9.33
N ALA A 32 -2.70 -5.34 -9.30
CA ALA A 32 -2.31 -4.39 -8.25
C ALA A 32 -2.86 -4.79 -6.87
N ARG A 33 -4.09 -5.31 -6.83
CA ARG A 33 -4.72 -5.79 -5.61
C ARG A 33 -4.01 -7.02 -5.05
N THR A 34 -3.67 -7.98 -5.90
CA THR A 34 -2.90 -9.17 -5.53
C THR A 34 -1.52 -8.79 -5.01
N TYR A 35 -0.78 -7.95 -5.72
CA TYR A 35 0.55 -7.51 -5.28
C TYR A 35 0.53 -6.85 -3.89
N SER A 36 -0.41 -5.92 -3.67
CA SER A 36 -0.55 -5.24 -2.39
C SER A 36 -1.01 -6.16 -1.25
N ASN A 37 -1.90 -7.12 -1.53
CA ASN A 37 -2.34 -8.10 -0.55
C ASN A 37 -1.22 -9.10 -0.19
N ASP A 38 -0.38 -9.48 -1.15
CA ASP A 38 0.74 -10.38 -0.90
C ASP A 38 1.82 -9.75 -0.02
N LEU A 39 2.11 -8.46 -0.20
CA LEU A 39 2.98 -7.71 0.72
C LEU A 39 2.38 -7.58 2.13
N ALA A 40 1.07 -7.43 2.23
CA ALA A 40 0.35 -7.40 3.52
C ALA A 40 0.38 -8.76 4.22
N ARG A 41 0.23 -9.87 3.47
CA ARG A 41 0.35 -11.24 4.01
C ARG A 41 1.79 -11.58 4.38
N GLY A 42 2.77 -11.08 3.64
CA GLY A 42 4.19 -11.25 3.93
C GLY A 42 4.65 -10.70 5.28
N THR A 43 3.87 -9.82 5.93
CA THR A 43 4.14 -9.34 7.30
C THR A 43 4.29 -10.47 8.32
N PHE A 44 3.60 -11.60 8.11
CA PHE A 44 3.63 -12.74 9.03
C PHE A 44 4.73 -13.75 8.73
N ASP A 45 5.48 -13.54 7.65
CA ASP A 45 6.49 -14.47 7.14
C ASP A 45 7.87 -13.81 7.28
N ILE A 46 8.76 -14.44 8.04
CA ILE A 46 10.09 -13.89 8.36
C ILE A 46 10.90 -13.63 7.08
N GLU A 47 10.76 -14.48 6.06
CA GLU A 47 11.49 -14.34 4.79
C GLU A 47 10.92 -13.23 3.91
N ARG A 48 9.62 -12.93 4.07
CA ARG A 48 8.91 -11.93 3.26
C ARG A 48 8.64 -10.62 3.98
N ASN A 49 9.10 -10.48 5.22
CA ASN A 49 8.90 -9.28 6.03
C ASN A 49 9.79 -8.11 5.58
N ASP A 50 10.85 -8.37 4.80
CA ASP A 50 11.69 -7.33 4.21
C ASP A 50 11.04 -6.71 2.96
N VAL A 51 10.07 -5.84 3.18
CA VAL A 51 9.34 -5.11 2.14
C VAL A 51 10.26 -4.23 1.28
N LEU A 52 11.33 -3.68 1.85
CA LEU A 52 12.28 -2.85 1.11
C LEU A 52 13.05 -3.68 0.09
N ALA A 53 13.56 -4.84 0.51
CA ALA A 53 14.28 -5.75 -0.38
C ALA A 53 13.37 -6.27 -1.51
N ILE A 54 12.12 -6.62 -1.20
CA ILE A 54 11.15 -7.09 -2.20
C ILE A 54 10.91 -6.02 -3.27
N ILE A 55 10.57 -4.79 -2.85
CA ILE A 55 10.28 -3.70 -3.80
C ILE A 55 11.49 -3.34 -4.64
N LEU A 56 12.69 -3.30 -4.04
CA LEU A 56 13.91 -3.04 -4.78
C LEU A 56 14.14 -4.09 -5.87
N ARG A 57 13.96 -5.37 -5.55
CA ARG A 57 14.10 -6.46 -6.51
C ARG A 57 13.07 -6.36 -7.63
N ASP A 58 11.82 -6.09 -7.28
CA ASP A 58 10.73 -6.02 -8.26
C ASP A 58 10.89 -4.79 -9.18
N PHE A 59 11.35 -3.66 -8.63
CA PHE A 59 11.66 -2.46 -9.42
C PHE A 59 12.86 -2.64 -10.32
N ASP A 60 13.92 -3.30 -9.85
CA ASP A 60 15.08 -3.67 -10.67
C ASP A 60 14.66 -4.56 -11.85
N ALA A 61 13.87 -5.60 -11.58
CA ALA A 61 13.34 -6.50 -12.61
C ALA A 61 12.43 -5.79 -13.63
N ALA A 62 11.72 -4.74 -13.22
CA ALA A 62 10.83 -3.96 -14.07
C ALA A 62 11.49 -2.71 -14.70
N GLY A 63 12.77 -2.43 -14.41
CA GLY A 63 13.45 -1.21 -14.87
C GLY A 63 12.91 0.09 -14.27
N VAL A 64 12.23 0.02 -13.13
CA VAL A 64 11.66 1.19 -12.43
C VAL A 64 12.75 1.86 -11.60
N VAL A 65 13.08 3.11 -11.95
CA VAL A 65 14.10 3.88 -11.22
C VAL A 65 13.48 4.52 -9.98
N GLN A 66 13.82 3.98 -8.80
CA GLN A 66 13.57 4.59 -7.49
C GLN A 66 14.76 4.35 -6.56
N SER A 67 15.15 5.36 -5.79
CA SER A 67 16.22 5.24 -4.80
C SER A 67 15.71 4.57 -3.52
N LYS A 68 16.65 3.97 -2.78
CA LYS A 68 16.36 3.38 -1.45
C LYS A 68 15.74 4.41 -0.50
N ASP A 69 16.21 5.66 -0.55
CA ASP A 69 15.70 6.73 0.31
C ASP A 69 14.28 7.17 -0.07
N GLN A 70 13.95 7.18 -1.37
CA GLN A 70 12.58 7.41 -1.83
C GLN A 70 11.62 6.33 -1.31
N ILE A 71 12.02 5.06 -1.40
CA ILE A 71 11.19 3.94 -0.90
C ILE A 71 11.02 4.06 0.62
N ARG A 72 12.09 4.36 1.37
CA ARG A 72 12.02 4.58 2.83
C ARG A 72 11.10 5.74 3.21
N SER A 73 11.12 6.82 2.44
CA SER A 73 10.20 7.94 2.63
C SER A 73 8.74 7.49 2.49
N VAL A 74 8.43 6.70 1.46
CA VAL A 74 7.09 6.14 1.26
C VAL A 74 6.69 5.19 2.40
N MET A 75 7.62 4.38 2.91
CA MET A 75 7.35 3.51 4.07
C MET A 75 6.98 4.32 5.31
N THR A 76 7.70 5.41 5.58
CA THR A 76 7.40 6.34 6.67
C THR A 76 6.03 7.01 6.49
N GLN A 77 5.74 7.52 5.29
CA GLN A 77 4.42 8.12 4.99
C GLN A 77 3.29 7.11 5.14
N SER A 78 3.49 5.88 4.67
CA SER A 78 2.50 4.79 4.80
C SER A 78 2.24 4.41 6.25
N TRP A 79 3.24 4.52 7.13
CA TRP A 79 3.09 4.26 8.56
C TRP A 79 2.25 5.33 9.28
N LEU A 80 2.41 6.59 8.86
CA LEU A 80 1.58 7.71 9.32
C LEU A 80 0.14 7.49 8.86
N ASN A 81 -0.06 7.18 7.58
CA ASN A 81 -1.38 6.95 6.99
C ASN A 81 -2.09 5.71 7.56
N ALA A 82 -1.35 4.68 7.97
CA ALA A 82 -1.93 3.50 8.61
C ALA A 82 -2.39 3.76 10.05
N GLY A 83 -1.85 4.79 10.70
CA GLY A 83 -2.21 5.20 12.07
C GLY A 83 -3.27 6.29 12.13
N SER A 84 -3.42 7.11 11.08
CA SER A 84 -4.52 8.06 10.98
C SER A 84 -5.81 7.33 10.62
N LYS A 85 -6.93 7.74 11.25
CA LYS A 85 -8.25 7.50 10.65
C LYS A 85 -8.28 8.35 9.38
N THR A 86 -7.93 7.78 8.24
CA THR A 86 -8.31 8.37 6.98
C THR A 86 -9.83 8.22 6.90
N ASP A 87 -10.55 9.31 7.22
CA ASP A 87 -11.94 9.46 6.81
C ASP A 87 -11.96 9.31 5.29
N GLY A 88 -12.30 8.11 4.84
CA GLY A 88 -12.17 7.69 3.46
C GLY A 88 -13.16 8.44 2.59
N ALA A 89 -12.66 9.42 1.85
CA ALA A 89 -13.28 9.88 0.62
C ALA A 89 -12.45 9.31 -0.55
N ASP A 90 -12.62 8.02 -0.80
CA ASP A 90 -12.18 7.44 -2.07
C ASP A 90 -13.05 8.12 -3.15
N ALA A 91 -12.42 8.79 -4.12
CA ALA A 91 -13.06 9.74 -5.04
C ALA A 91 -14.23 9.18 -5.87
N SER A 92 -14.43 7.87 -5.84
CA SER A 92 -15.55 7.16 -6.46
C SER A 92 -16.88 7.38 -5.70
N ASP A 93 -16.86 7.49 -4.36
CA ASP A 93 -18.08 7.69 -3.56
C ASP A 93 -18.60 9.13 -3.64
N ALA A 94 -17.69 10.11 -3.66
CA ALA A 94 -18.06 11.51 -3.83
C ALA A 94 -18.75 11.75 -5.18
N ALA A 95 -18.28 11.11 -6.25
CA ALA A 95 -18.91 11.20 -7.57
C ALA A 95 -20.33 10.61 -7.56
N LEU A 96 -20.54 9.46 -6.90
CA LEU A 96 -21.86 8.84 -6.76
C LEU A 96 -22.83 9.71 -5.94
N VAL A 97 -22.36 10.30 -4.84
CA VAL A 97 -23.16 11.21 -4.00
C VAL A 97 -23.55 12.49 -4.76
N GLN A 98 -22.65 13.04 -5.58
CA GLN A 98 -22.95 14.23 -6.40
C GLN A 98 -23.94 13.94 -7.54
N ILE A 99 -23.90 12.74 -8.11
CA ILE A 99 -24.89 12.29 -9.11
C ILE A 99 -26.25 12.11 -8.43
N ALA A 100 -26.31 11.44 -7.27
CA ALA A 100 -27.56 11.23 -6.54
C ALA A 100 -28.24 12.54 -6.12
N ARG A 101 -27.45 13.55 -5.71
CA ARG A 101 -27.97 14.87 -5.33
C ARG A 101 -28.59 15.65 -6.49
N LYS A 102 -28.15 15.43 -7.73
CA LYS A 102 -28.71 16.09 -8.93
C LYS A 102 -29.99 15.43 -9.46
N LEU A 103 -30.33 14.25 -8.93
CA LEU A 103 -31.48 13.45 -9.37
C LEU A 103 -32.66 13.49 -8.37
N MET A 104 -32.51 14.24 -7.28
CA MET A 104 -33.63 14.73 -6.46
C MET A 104 -33.86 16.20 -6.79
#